data_AF-A0A3N1GYU3-F1
#
_entry.id   AF-A0A3N1GYU3-F1
#
_cell.length_a   1.000
_cell.length_b   1.000
_cell.length_c   1.000
_cell.angle_alpha   90.00
_cell.angle_beta   90.00
_cell.angle_gamma   90.00
#
_symmetry.space_group_name_H-M   'P 1'
#
loop_
_entity.id
_entity.type
_entity.pdbx_description
1 polymer ?
#
loop_
_entity_poly.entity_id
_entity_poly.type
_entity_poly.pdbx_seq_one_letter_code
_entity_poly.pdbx_strand_id
1 'polypeptide(L)'
;MRKHWSWPAVTTVLGLGAFTGLASLVRAVVAPRGPGAFEFGVWSALVAASAVVFAFLFFHALPLATGWRAAGADGRGPLLCYVAFAAAILAFLWAGGGPVAQLPPAAVAPVSRGLVLLALTAAAPAVLGLWLVTTRLRLVTAALSAPTTPPTRADAVLADLVDCRRTIGVCLTVLATIVTIAVVDSGAQRKAFLAGGVPPAKFPPEWVLLYGALFTAISLLLYVPTFVAWRTRCLLFVDQCYPLPADARPTAAWVEGRTRLIGVLGADLTVGKSLTAAFGLLAPLAVSVLSVVVPGLK
;
A
#
# COMPACT_ATOMS: atom_id res chain seq x y z
N MET A 1 -0.60 26.54 -23.53
CA MET A 1 -0.17 26.39 -22.11
C MET A 1 -1.31 26.50 -21.07
N ARG A 2 -2.61 26.66 -21.41
CA ARG A 2 -3.70 26.83 -20.42
C ARG A 2 -4.41 25.55 -19.91
N LYS A 3 -4.07 24.35 -20.44
CA LYS A 3 -4.86 23.13 -20.22
C LYS A 3 -4.51 22.32 -18.95
N HIS A 4 -3.39 22.62 -18.28
CA HIS A 4 -2.93 21.84 -17.12
C HIS A 4 -3.37 22.39 -15.75
N TRP A 5 -3.82 23.65 -15.67
CA TRP A 5 -4.10 24.29 -14.38
C TRP A 5 -5.49 23.94 -13.82
N SER A 6 -6.45 23.56 -14.67
CA SER A 6 -7.79 23.16 -14.24
C SER A 6 -7.88 21.72 -13.74
N TRP A 7 -6.89 20.86 -14.04
CA TRP A 7 -6.95 19.44 -13.68
C TRP A 7 -6.94 19.17 -12.16
N PRO A 8 -6.09 19.83 -11.36
CA PRO A 8 -6.14 19.71 -9.90
C PRO A 8 -7.47 20.24 -9.31
N ALA A 9 -7.99 21.34 -9.85
CA ALA A 9 -9.25 21.91 -9.39
C ALA A 9 -10.44 20.99 -9.71
N VAL A 10 -10.50 20.45 -10.93
CA VAL A 10 -11.57 19.53 -11.36
C VAL A 10 -11.53 18.23 -10.54
N THR A 11 -10.35 17.64 -10.33
CA THR A 11 -10.22 16.43 -9.50
C THR A 11 -10.60 16.68 -8.04
N THR A 12 -10.28 17.85 -7.49
CA THR A 12 -10.66 18.25 -6.13
C THR A 12 -12.18 18.42 -5.99
N VAL A 13 -12.82 19.12 -6.94
CA VAL A 13 -14.28 19.33 -6.92
C VAL A 13 -15.03 18.02 -7.11
N LEU A 14 -14.61 17.18 -8.07
CA LEU A 14 -15.21 15.86 -8.27
C LEU A 14 -15.03 14.96 -7.05
N GLY A 15 -13.83 14.98 -6.43
CA GLY A 15 -13.56 14.24 -5.20
C GLY A 15 -14.46 14.68 -4.04
N LEU A 16 -14.65 15.99 -3.86
CA LEU A 16 -15.52 16.54 -2.82
C LEU A 16 -17.01 16.23 -3.06
N GLY A 17 -17.46 16.31 -4.31
CA GLY A 17 -18.81 15.91 -4.72
C GLY A 17 -19.07 14.42 -4.47
N ALA A 18 -18.14 13.56 -4.87
CA ALA A 18 -18.22 12.12 -4.61
C ALA A 18 -18.22 11.81 -3.11
N PHE A 19 -17.36 12.47 -2.33
CA PHE A 19 -17.29 12.33 -0.88
C PHE A 19 -18.63 12.69 -0.22
N THR A 20 -19.16 13.88 -0.50
CA THR A 20 -20.41 14.38 0.10
C THR A 20 -21.62 13.53 -0.29
N GLY A 21 -21.72 13.14 -1.56
CA GLY A 21 -22.78 12.26 -2.05
C GLY A 21 -22.73 10.88 -1.42
N LEU A 22 -21.55 10.25 -1.38
CA LEU A 22 -21.38 8.92 -0.81
C LEU A 22 -21.55 8.92 0.72
N ALA A 23 -21.08 9.95 1.43
CA ALA A 23 -21.27 10.08 2.87
C ALA A 23 -22.75 10.18 3.22
N SER A 24 -23.51 10.95 2.44
CA SER A 24 -24.96 11.08 2.61
C SER A 24 -25.68 9.76 2.33
N LEU A 25 -25.27 9.04 1.28
CA LEU A 25 -25.82 7.73 0.92
C LEU A 25 -25.56 6.68 2.01
N VAL A 26 -24.30 6.52 2.45
CA VAL A 26 -23.93 5.55 3.48
C VAL A 26 -24.63 5.87 4.79
N ARG A 27 -24.70 7.17 5.15
CA ARG A 27 -25.42 7.61 6.35
C ARG A 27 -26.91 7.26 6.27
N ALA A 28 -27.55 7.47 5.11
CA ALA A 28 -28.96 7.12 4.93
C ALA A 28 -29.22 5.62 5.05
N VAL A 29 -28.25 4.78 4.68
CA VAL A 29 -28.36 3.32 4.74
C VAL A 29 -28.07 2.78 6.15
N VAL A 30 -27.13 3.38 6.88
CA VAL A 30 -26.55 2.74 8.08
C VAL A 30 -26.83 3.49 9.38
N ALA A 31 -27.09 4.80 9.35
CA ALA A 31 -27.25 5.56 10.58
C ALA A 31 -28.61 5.28 11.25
N PRO A 32 -28.64 4.81 12.51
CA PRO A 32 -29.88 4.67 13.26
C PRO A 32 -30.49 6.05 13.53
N ARG A 33 -31.82 6.14 13.65
CA ARG A 33 -32.54 7.37 14.03
C ARG A 33 -32.50 7.68 15.54
N GLY A 34 -31.53 7.11 16.27
CA GLY A 34 -31.49 7.11 17.73
C GLY A 34 -30.05 7.12 18.29
N PRO A 35 -29.79 6.48 19.43
CA PRO A 35 -28.44 6.42 20.02
C PRO A 35 -27.39 5.95 19.00
N GLY A 36 -26.23 6.61 19.00
CA GLY A 36 -25.14 6.32 18.05
C GLY A 36 -25.27 6.99 16.67
N ALA A 37 -26.32 7.77 16.40
CA ALA A 37 -26.53 8.43 15.11
C ALA A 37 -25.35 9.33 14.69
N PHE A 38 -24.71 10.02 15.66
CA PHE A 38 -23.56 10.86 15.40
C PHE A 38 -22.33 10.02 15.02
N GLU A 39 -22.02 8.98 15.79
CA GLU A 39 -20.87 8.10 15.56
C GLU A 39 -21.01 7.32 14.24
N PHE A 40 -22.22 6.84 13.91
CA PHE A 40 -22.50 6.26 12.60
C PHE A 40 -22.40 7.29 11.48
N GLY A 41 -22.75 8.56 11.73
CA GLY A 41 -22.52 9.66 10.79
C GLY A 41 -21.04 9.91 10.52
N VAL A 42 -20.21 9.92 11.57
CA VAL A 42 -18.74 10.04 11.46
C VAL A 42 -18.16 8.84 10.70
N TRP A 43 -18.56 7.62 11.05
CA TRP A 43 -18.12 6.42 10.34
C TRP A 43 -18.54 6.44 8.86
N SER A 44 -19.77 6.87 8.55
CA SER A 44 -20.24 7.01 7.16
C SER A 44 -19.42 8.01 6.36
N ALA A 45 -19.04 9.14 6.98
CA ALA A 45 -18.15 10.11 6.37
C ALA A 45 -16.76 9.51 6.11
N LEU A 46 -16.21 8.75 7.06
CA LEU A 46 -14.93 8.07 6.89
C LEU A 46 -14.98 7.05 5.74
N VAL A 47 -16.00 6.18 5.70
CA VAL A 47 -16.22 5.24 4.58
C VAL A 47 -16.23 5.95 3.23
N ALA A 48 -16.89 7.12 3.15
CA ALA A 48 -16.92 7.91 1.93
C ALA A 48 -15.55 8.50 1.55
N ALA A 49 -14.81 9.02 2.52
CA ALA A 49 -13.44 9.49 2.30
C ALA A 49 -12.54 8.35 1.82
N SER A 50 -12.62 7.19 2.48
CA SER A 50 -11.87 5.98 2.13
C SER A 50 -12.14 5.55 0.70
N ALA A 51 -13.40 5.54 0.27
CA ALA A 51 -13.74 5.18 -1.11
C ALA A 51 -13.15 6.14 -2.16
N VAL A 52 -13.18 7.45 -1.90
CA VAL A 52 -12.56 8.45 -2.78
C VAL A 52 -11.05 8.29 -2.82
N VAL A 53 -10.42 8.09 -1.66
CA VAL A 53 -8.97 7.87 -1.58
C VAL A 53 -8.58 6.56 -2.28
N PHE A 54 -9.34 5.48 -2.11
CA PHE A 54 -9.09 4.20 -2.79
C PHE A 54 -9.19 4.32 -4.32
N ALA A 55 -10.19 5.04 -4.83
CA ALA A 55 -10.28 5.32 -6.25
C ALA A 55 -9.06 6.11 -6.75
N PHE A 56 -8.66 7.16 -6.01
CA PHE A 56 -7.45 7.92 -6.34
C PHE A 56 -6.19 7.06 -6.34
N LEU A 57 -5.97 6.25 -5.30
CA LEU A 57 -4.82 5.35 -5.17
C LEU A 57 -4.79 4.32 -6.31
N PHE A 58 -5.95 3.77 -6.70
CA PHE A 58 -6.06 2.86 -7.83
C PHE A 58 -5.55 3.51 -9.12
N PHE A 59 -6.09 4.67 -9.49
CA PHE A 59 -5.68 5.35 -10.73
C PHE A 59 -4.23 5.85 -10.67
N HIS A 60 -3.77 6.28 -9.50
CA HIS A 60 -2.38 6.71 -9.30
C HIS A 60 -1.40 5.55 -9.46
N ALA A 61 -1.73 4.36 -8.95
CA ALA A 61 -0.89 3.18 -9.02
C ALA A 61 -1.07 2.37 -10.32
N LEU A 62 -2.13 2.63 -11.10
CA LEU A 62 -2.44 1.90 -12.34
C LEU A 62 -1.24 1.82 -13.32
N PRO A 63 -0.49 2.90 -13.58
CA PRO A 63 0.68 2.84 -14.46
C PRO A 63 1.76 1.87 -13.97
N LEU A 64 1.87 1.62 -12.67
CA LEU A 64 2.86 0.69 -12.09
C LEU A 64 2.56 -0.77 -12.47
N ALA A 65 1.30 -1.09 -12.75
CA ALA A 65 0.86 -2.40 -13.22
C ALA A 65 0.85 -2.50 -14.75
N THR A 66 1.15 -1.41 -15.46
CA THR A 66 1.36 -1.41 -16.91
C THR A 66 2.83 -1.64 -17.20
N GLY A 67 3.16 -2.45 -18.21
CA GLY A 67 4.56 -2.73 -18.57
C GLY A 67 4.98 -4.20 -18.54
N TRP A 68 4.06 -5.12 -18.21
CA TRP A 68 4.32 -6.56 -18.29
C TRP A 68 4.87 -7.00 -19.66
N ARG A 69 4.26 -6.51 -20.75
CA ARG A 69 4.74 -6.81 -22.12
C ARG A 69 6.15 -6.26 -22.38
N ALA A 70 6.45 -5.05 -21.91
CA ALA A 70 7.78 -4.46 -22.05
C ALA A 70 8.84 -5.23 -21.24
N ALA A 71 8.43 -5.84 -20.12
CA ALA A 71 9.23 -6.78 -19.34
C ALA A 71 9.24 -8.21 -19.91
N GLY A 72 8.73 -8.45 -21.12
CA GLY A 72 8.74 -9.76 -21.76
C GLY A 72 7.86 -10.82 -21.09
N ALA A 73 6.88 -10.42 -20.28
CA ALA A 73 6.02 -11.32 -19.53
C ALA A 73 4.53 -11.07 -19.80
N ASP A 74 3.70 -12.11 -19.65
CA ASP A 74 2.25 -11.97 -19.64
C ASP A 74 1.78 -11.60 -18.22
N GLY A 75 1.01 -10.51 -18.11
CA GLY A 75 0.43 -10.05 -16.85
C GLY A 75 -0.76 -10.88 -16.37
N ARG A 76 -1.28 -11.80 -17.19
CA ARG A 76 -2.46 -12.62 -16.83
C ARG A 76 -2.21 -13.56 -15.65
N GLY A 77 -1.06 -14.24 -15.62
CA GLY A 77 -0.71 -15.14 -14.51
C GLY A 77 -0.68 -14.42 -13.16
N PRO A 78 0.11 -13.33 -13.02
CA PRO A 78 0.10 -12.47 -11.84
C PRO A 78 -1.31 -11.96 -11.49
N LEU A 79 -2.10 -11.51 -12.46
CA LEU A 79 -3.48 -11.07 -12.20
C LEU A 79 -4.35 -12.18 -11.60
N LEU A 80 -4.26 -13.40 -12.13
CA LEU A 80 -4.99 -14.56 -11.59
C LEU A 80 -4.54 -14.90 -10.16
N CYS A 81 -3.23 -14.86 -9.89
CA CYS A 81 -2.70 -15.02 -8.54
C CYS A 81 -3.23 -13.94 -7.59
N TYR A 82 -3.33 -12.69 -8.05
CA TYR A 82 -3.92 -11.61 -7.27
C TYR A 82 -5.40 -11.86 -6.96
N VAL A 83 -6.18 -12.26 -7.97
CA VAL A 83 -7.61 -12.56 -7.79
C VAL A 83 -7.80 -13.71 -6.82
N ALA A 84 -7.01 -14.78 -6.92
CA ALA A 84 -7.05 -15.89 -5.98
C ALA A 84 -6.66 -15.47 -4.56
N PHE A 85 -5.62 -14.63 -4.43
CA PHE A 85 -5.19 -14.06 -3.15
C PHE A 85 -6.28 -13.18 -2.52
N ALA A 86 -6.88 -12.29 -3.30
CA ALA A 86 -8.00 -11.45 -2.85
C ALA A 86 -9.21 -12.29 -2.45
N ALA A 87 -9.55 -13.31 -3.23
CA ALA A 87 -10.63 -14.24 -2.90
C ALA A 87 -10.37 -15.00 -1.59
N ALA A 88 -9.13 -15.41 -1.33
CA ALA A 88 -8.76 -16.05 -0.06
C ALA A 88 -8.91 -15.11 1.14
N ILE A 89 -8.51 -13.84 1.01
CA ILE A 89 -8.74 -12.82 2.05
C ILE A 89 -10.24 -12.65 2.31
N LEU A 90 -11.04 -12.51 1.25
CA LEU A 90 -12.49 -12.33 1.37
C LEU A 90 -13.14 -13.56 2.02
N ALA A 91 -12.76 -14.76 1.60
CA ALA A 91 -13.23 -16.01 2.19
C ALA A 91 -12.87 -16.08 3.68
N PHE A 92 -11.63 -15.74 4.06
CA PHE A 92 -11.21 -15.69 5.46
C PHE A 92 -12.04 -14.69 6.28
N LEU A 93 -12.22 -13.47 5.77
CA LEU A 93 -12.96 -12.41 6.46
C LEU A 93 -14.47 -12.72 6.59
N TRP A 94 -15.06 -13.41 5.61
CA TRP A 94 -16.51 -13.67 5.57
C TRP A 94 -16.89 -15.02 6.19
N ALA A 95 -16.09 -16.06 6.03
CA ALA A 95 -16.35 -17.38 6.60
C ALA A 95 -16.19 -17.38 8.13
N GLY A 96 -15.33 -16.52 8.68
CA GLY A 96 -15.13 -16.38 10.12
C GLY A 96 -16.32 -15.78 10.87
N GLY A 97 -17.40 -15.37 10.19
CA GLY A 97 -18.59 -14.81 10.83
C GLY A 97 -18.28 -13.59 11.69
N GLY A 98 -17.35 -12.73 11.23
CA GLY A 98 -16.79 -11.62 12.00
C GLY A 98 -17.86 -10.75 12.67
N PRO A 99 -17.51 -10.03 13.75
CA PRO A 99 -18.46 -9.44 14.70
C PRO A 99 -19.52 -8.58 14.01
N VAL A 100 -19.14 -7.85 12.96
CA VAL A 100 -20.02 -6.95 12.20
C VAL A 100 -21.24 -7.66 11.57
N ALA A 101 -21.10 -8.91 11.12
CA ALA A 101 -22.17 -9.60 10.40
C ALA A 101 -23.38 -9.94 11.28
N GLN A 102 -23.19 -9.98 12.60
CA GLN A 102 -24.20 -10.37 13.58
C GLN A 102 -24.74 -9.17 14.37
N LEU A 103 -24.23 -7.97 14.12
CA LEU A 103 -24.54 -6.78 14.90
C LEU A 103 -25.56 -5.89 14.16
N PRO A 104 -26.60 -5.39 14.86
CA PRO A 104 -27.47 -4.37 14.30
C PRO A 104 -26.75 -3.01 14.23
N PRO A 105 -26.99 -2.19 13.19
CA PRO A 105 -27.88 -2.46 12.05
C PRO A 105 -27.25 -3.41 11.01
N ALA A 106 -28.06 -4.34 10.49
CA ALA A 106 -27.61 -5.34 9.50
C ALA A 106 -27.06 -4.72 8.20
N ALA A 107 -27.47 -3.49 7.88
CA ALA A 107 -27.00 -2.72 6.73
C ALA A 107 -25.51 -2.34 6.81
N VAL A 108 -24.88 -2.38 8.00
CA VAL A 108 -23.43 -2.12 8.17
C VAL A 108 -22.59 -3.18 7.46
N ALA A 109 -23.03 -4.44 7.52
CA ALA A 109 -22.27 -5.57 6.98
C ALA A 109 -22.01 -5.44 5.46
N PRO A 110 -23.00 -5.24 4.57
CA PRO A 110 -22.75 -5.09 3.14
C PRO A 110 -21.89 -3.85 2.82
N VAL A 111 -22.05 -2.74 3.54
CA VAL A 111 -21.20 -1.54 3.35
C VAL A 111 -19.74 -1.86 3.67
N SER A 112 -19.49 -2.54 4.78
CA SER A 112 -18.14 -2.94 5.19
C SER A 112 -17.51 -3.91 4.18
N ARG A 113 -18.29 -4.87 3.67
CA ARG A 113 -17.83 -5.80 2.63
C ARG A 113 -17.48 -5.07 1.32
N GLY A 114 -18.32 -4.11 0.92
CA GLY A 114 -18.07 -3.27 -0.25
C GLY A 114 -16.78 -2.46 -0.10
N LEU A 115 -16.52 -1.91 1.09
CA LEU A 115 -15.30 -1.17 1.38
C LEU A 115 -14.05 -2.05 1.31
N VAL A 116 -14.10 -3.28 1.85
CA VAL A 116 -12.99 -4.24 1.75
C VAL A 116 -12.73 -4.61 0.29
N LEU A 117 -13.77 -4.87 -0.51
CA LEU A 117 -13.63 -5.13 -1.95
C LEU A 117 -13.00 -3.95 -2.68
N LEU A 118 -13.39 -2.73 -2.34
CA LEU A 118 -12.82 -1.52 -2.92
C LEU A 118 -11.35 -1.34 -2.52
N ALA A 119 -11.00 -1.60 -1.27
CA ALA A 119 -9.62 -1.57 -0.78
C ALA A 119 -8.74 -2.59 -1.50
N LEU A 120 -9.22 -3.83 -1.65
CA LEU A 120 -8.51 -4.87 -2.41
C LEU A 120 -8.40 -4.48 -3.90
N THR A 121 -9.42 -3.87 -4.48
CA THR A 121 -9.32 -3.39 -5.87
C THR A 121 -8.26 -2.29 -5.99
N ALA A 122 -8.24 -1.34 -5.05
CA ALA A 122 -7.27 -0.25 -5.01
C ALA A 122 -5.83 -0.71 -4.74
N ALA A 123 -5.64 -1.78 -3.98
CA ALA A 123 -4.32 -2.37 -3.74
C ALA A 123 -3.76 -3.11 -4.96
N ALA A 124 -4.62 -3.57 -5.88
CA ALA A 124 -4.23 -4.45 -6.97
C ALA A 124 -3.07 -3.91 -7.82
N PRO A 125 -3.09 -2.63 -8.28
CA PRO A 125 -1.99 -2.14 -9.11
C PRO A 125 -0.66 -2.05 -8.35
N ALA A 126 -0.67 -1.76 -7.05
CA ALA A 126 0.53 -1.72 -6.24
C ALA A 126 1.14 -3.13 -6.05
N VAL A 127 0.30 -4.13 -5.78
CA VAL A 127 0.77 -5.53 -5.66
C VAL A 127 1.30 -6.06 -6.98
N LEU A 128 0.57 -5.83 -8.08
CA LEU A 128 1.04 -6.18 -9.43
C LEU A 128 2.33 -5.44 -9.79
N GLY A 129 2.47 -4.17 -9.40
CA GLY A 129 3.70 -3.40 -9.60
C GLY A 129 4.90 -3.99 -8.87
N LEU A 130 4.73 -4.48 -7.63
CA LEU A 130 5.81 -5.19 -6.90
C LEU A 130 6.23 -6.47 -7.64
N TRP A 131 5.27 -7.25 -8.14
CA TRP A 131 5.57 -8.48 -8.90
C TRP A 131 6.16 -8.18 -10.30
N LEU A 132 5.82 -7.05 -10.90
CA LEU A 132 6.47 -6.59 -12.12
C LEU A 132 7.93 -6.23 -11.84
N VAL A 133 8.20 -5.55 -10.71
CA VAL A 133 9.57 -5.25 -10.29
C VAL A 133 10.38 -6.52 -10.07
N THR A 134 9.85 -7.55 -9.40
CA THR A 134 10.58 -8.82 -9.25
C THR A 134 10.89 -9.48 -10.59
N THR A 135 10.01 -9.32 -11.59
CA THR A 135 10.25 -9.79 -12.96
C THR A 135 11.34 -8.99 -13.67
N ARG A 136 11.31 -7.65 -13.58
CA ARG A 136 12.39 -6.79 -14.11
C ARG A 136 13.74 -7.08 -13.47
N LEU A 137 13.79 -7.30 -12.15
CA LEU A 137 15.02 -7.63 -11.44
C LEU A 137 15.63 -8.97 -11.87
N ARG A 138 14.82 -9.93 -12.29
CA ARG A 138 15.31 -11.19 -12.88
C ARG A 138 16.02 -10.93 -14.22
N LEU A 139 15.46 -10.05 -15.07
CA LEU A 139 16.10 -9.64 -16.32
C LEU A 139 17.40 -8.87 -16.07
N VAL A 140 17.41 -7.95 -15.10
CA VAL A 140 18.64 -7.26 -14.67
C VAL A 140 19.70 -8.26 -14.21
N THR A 141 19.31 -9.26 -13.42
CA THR A 141 20.24 -10.31 -12.98
C THR A 141 20.85 -11.05 -14.17
N ALA A 142 20.03 -11.44 -15.16
CA ALA A 142 20.51 -12.11 -16.36
C ALA A 142 21.46 -11.21 -17.19
N ALA A 143 21.17 -9.91 -17.29
CA ALA A 143 22.02 -8.95 -17.97
C ALA A 143 23.37 -8.75 -17.27
N LEU A 144 23.37 -8.70 -15.94
CA LEU A 144 24.60 -8.58 -15.13
C LEU A 144 25.47 -9.84 -15.19
N SER A 145 24.88 -11.02 -15.34
CA SER A 145 25.62 -12.29 -15.40
C SER A 145 26.18 -12.62 -16.79
N ALA A 146 25.78 -11.90 -17.84
CA ALA A 146 26.27 -12.16 -19.19
C ALA A 146 27.74 -11.71 -19.33
N PRO A 147 28.65 -12.55 -19.85
CA PRO A 147 30.06 -12.20 -20.03
C PRO A 147 30.21 -11.20 -21.19
N THR A 148 30.02 -9.91 -20.92
CA THR A 148 30.33 -8.84 -21.88
C THR A 148 31.22 -7.79 -21.21
N THR A 149 32.39 -7.53 -21.82
CA THR A 149 33.34 -6.47 -21.44
C THR A 149 33.55 -5.54 -22.63
N PRO A 150 33.22 -4.24 -22.56
CA PRO A 150 32.50 -3.55 -21.49
C PRO A 150 30.99 -3.87 -21.50
N PRO A 151 30.27 -3.70 -20.38
CA PRO A 151 28.83 -3.86 -20.33
C PRO A 151 28.18 -2.76 -21.17
N THR A 152 27.73 -3.11 -22.37
CA THR A 152 27.18 -2.18 -23.39
C THR A 152 25.82 -1.56 -22.98
N ARG A 153 25.38 -1.73 -21.72
CA ARG A 153 24.06 -1.33 -21.19
C ARG A 153 24.05 -0.90 -19.71
N ALA A 154 25.19 -0.45 -19.16
CA ALA A 154 25.25 -0.04 -17.74
C ALA A 154 24.28 1.12 -17.41
N ASP A 155 24.05 2.01 -18.38
CA ASP A 155 23.05 3.08 -18.35
C ASP A 155 21.61 2.56 -18.24
N ALA A 156 21.24 1.57 -19.06
CA ALA A 156 19.92 0.96 -19.04
C ALA A 156 19.65 0.20 -17.74
N VAL A 157 20.66 -0.52 -17.22
CA VAL A 157 20.55 -1.21 -15.92
C VAL A 157 20.40 -0.21 -14.77
N LEU A 158 21.18 0.88 -14.78
CA LEU A 158 21.05 1.94 -13.78
C LEU A 158 19.65 2.56 -13.81
N ALA A 159 19.16 2.92 -14.99
CA ALA A 159 17.82 3.47 -15.17
C ALA A 159 16.74 2.51 -14.66
N ASP A 160 16.84 1.22 -15.00
CA ASP A 160 15.91 0.18 -14.54
C ASP A 160 15.90 0.04 -13.01
N LEU A 161 17.07 0.07 -12.37
CA LEU A 161 17.18 -0.04 -10.91
C LEU A 161 16.61 1.19 -10.18
N VAL A 162 16.81 2.40 -10.73
CA VAL A 162 16.22 3.65 -10.21
C VAL A 162 14.70 3.63 -10.36
N ASP A 163 14.19 3.20 -11.51
CA ASP A 163 12.75 3.04 -11.74
C ASP A 163 12.13 1.99 -10.82
N CYS A 164 12.81 0.86 -10.61
CA CYS A 164 12.37 -0.16 -9.66
C CYS A 164 12.27 0.40 -8.24
N ARG A 165 13.24 1.20 -7.78
CA ARG A 165 13.18 1.88 -6.48
C ARG A 165 11.96 2.77 -6.38
N ARG A 166 11.73 3.61 -7.39
CA ARG A 166 10.57 4.51 -7.42
C ARG A 166 9.27 3.73 -7.32
N THR A 167 9.11 2.68 -8.12
CA THR A 167 7.93 1.81 -8.10
C THR A 167 7.73 1.15 -6.74
N ILE A 168 8.78 0.55 -6.15
CA ILE A 168 8.73 -0.05 -4.82
C ILE A 168 8.27 0.97 -3.76
N GLY A 169 8.80 2.20 -3.82
CA GLY A 169 8.42 3.28 -2.91
C GLY A 169 6.96 3.68 -3.04
N VAL A 170 6.45 3.87 -4.26
CA VAL A 170 5.04 4.20 -4.49
C VAL A 170 4.13 3.06 -4.03
N CYS A 171 4.48 1.80 -4.36
CA CYS A 171 3.71 0.64 -3.92
C CYS A 171 3.63 0.55 -2.39
N LEU A 172 4.73 0.77 -1.68
CA LEU A 172 4.74 0.78 -0.21
C LEU A 172 3.81 1.87 0.35
N THR A 173 3.89 3.09 -0.17
CA THR A 173 3.05 4.21 0.28
C THR A 173 1.56 3.92 0.05
N VAL A 174 1.21 3.37 -1.12
CA VAL A 174 -0.18 2.98 -1.43
C VAL A 174 -0.69 1.93 -0.45
N LEU A 175 0.07 0.85 -0.24
CA LEU A 175 -0.32 -0.22 0.68
C LEU A 175 -0.42 0.28 2.12
N ALA A 176 0.57 1.03 2.61
CA ALA A 176 0.55 1.60 3.96
C ALA A 176 -0.66 2.53 4.18
N THR A 177 -1.02 3.32 3.17
CA THR A 177 -2.20 4.20 3.22
C THR A 177 -3.49 3.38 3.32
N ILE A 178 -3.65 2.34 2.48
CA ILE A 178 -4.83 1.47 2.51
C ILE A 178 -4.97 0.77 3.87
N VAL A 179 -3.88 0.22 4.41
CA VAL A 179 -3.89 -0.45 5.72
C VAL A 179 -4.26 0.52 6.83
N THR A 180 -3.70 1.73 6.82
CA THR A 180 -4.00 2.75 7.83
C THR A 180 -5.47 3.15 7.80
N ILE A 181 -6.02 3.40 6.60
CA ILE A 181 -7.44 3.72 6.43
C ILE A 181 -8.32 2.58 6.94
N ALA A 182 -7.98 1.32 6.62
CA ALA A 182 -8.74 0.17 7.09
C ALA A 182 -8.79 0.08 8.63
N VAL A 183 -7.69 0.39 9.32
CA VAL A 183 -7.64 0.42 10.79
C VAL A 183 -8.46 1.57 11.35
N VAL A 184 -8.37 2.76 10.74
CA VAL A 184 -9.16 3.95 11.11
C VAL A 184 -10.66 3.66 10.99
N ASP A 185 -11.08 3.12 9.85
CA ASP A 185 -12.48 2.77 9.57
C ASP A 185 -12.98 1.70 10.53
N SER A 186 -12.17 0.68 10.83
CA SER A 186 -12.52 -0.38 11.79
C SER A 186 -12.69 0.16 13.22
N GLY A 187 -11.82 1.08 13.62
CA GLY A 187 -11.91 1.75 14.92
C GLY A 187 -13.15 2.63 15.05
N ALA A 188 -13.42 3.45 14.03
CA ALA A 188 -14.62 4.28 13.97
C ALA A 188 -15.90 3.44 13.91
N GLN A 189 -15.88 2.32 13.17
CA GLN A 189 -16.97 1.35 13.11
C GLN A 189 -17.28 0.80 14.49
N ARG A 190 -16.25 0.33 15.22
CA ARG A 190 -16.42 -0.17 16.58
C ARG A 190 -17.06 0.88 17.48
N LYS A 191 -16.55 2.11 17.45
CA LYS A 191 -17.10 3.22 18.24
C LYS A 191 -18.59 3.46 17.93
N ALA A 192 -18.98 3.40 16.66
CA ALA A 192 -20.37 3.55 16.23
C ALA A 192 -21.28 2.44 16.80
N PHE A 193 -20.85 1.18 16.75
CA PHE A 193 -21.60 0.08 17.35
C PHE A 193 -21.77 0.22 18.87
N LEU A 194 -20.70 0.59 19.59
CA LEU A 194 -20.78 0.78 21.05
C LEU A 194 -21.74 1.92 21.41
N ALA A 195 -21.71 3.04 20.68
CA ALA A 195 -22.63 4.15 20.87
C ALA A 195 -24.08 3.79 20.54
N GLY A 196 -24.29 2.82 19.63
CA GLY A 196 -25.58 2.21 19.32
C GLY A 196 -26.07 1.20 20.36
N GLY A 197 -25.35 0.99 21.47
CA GLY A 197 -25.74 0.09 22.56
C GLY A 197 -25.24 -1.35 22.41
N VAL A 198 -24.35 -1.64 21.45
CA VAL A 198 -23.72 -2.96 21.37
C VAL A 198 -22.79 -3.15 22.57
N PRO A 199 -22.91 -4.26 23.33
CA PRO A 199 -22.01 -4.55 24.43
C PRO A 199 -20.54 -4.69 23.97
N PRO A 200 -19.56 -4.15 24.69
CA PRO A 200 -18.14 -4.25 24.34
C PRO A 200 -17.64 -5.68 24.11
N ALA A 201 -18.20 -6.67 24.82
CA ALA A 201 -17.87 -8.08 24.65
C ALA A 201 -18.25 -8.65 23.27
N LYS A 202 -19.24 -8.06 22.58
CA LYS A 202 -19.64 -8.49 21.23
C LYS A 202 -18.79 -7.86 20.13
N PHE A 203 -18.14 -6.73 20.41
CA PHE A 203 -17.13 -6.15 19.52
C PHE A 203 -15.85 -5.80 20.28
N PRO A 204 -15.04 -6.84 20.61
CA PRO A 204 -13.75 -6.65 21.27
C PRO A 204 -12.80 -5.75 20.46
N PRO A 205 -12.00 -4.87 21.09
CA PRO A 205 -11.01 -4.05 20.39
C PRO A 205 -9.92 -4.88 19.69
N GLU A 206 -9.68 -6.12 20.14
CA GLU A 206 -8.73 -7.06 19.57
C GLU A 206 -9.02 -7.36 18.09
N TRP A 207 -10.28 -7.29 17.65
CA TRP A 207 -10.62 -7.43 16.23
C TRP A 207 -10.05 -6.31 15.36
N VAL A 208 -10.05 -5.07 15.86
CA VAL A 208 -9.46 -3.93 15.15
C VAL A 208 -7.95 -4.12 15.03
N LEU A 209 -7.30 -4.55 16.11
CA LEU A 209 -5.87 -4.86 16.12
C LEU A 209 -5.52 -6.03 15.20
N LEU A 210 -6.32 -7.10 15.21
CA LEU A 210 -6.13 -8.28 14.37
C LEU A 210 -6.21 -7.92 12.88
N TYR A 211 -7.17 -7.10 12.46
CA TYR A 211 -7.25 -6.63 11.08
C TYR A 211 -6.03 -5.79 10.69
N GLY A 212 -5.64 -4.84 11.54
CA GLY A 212 -4.44 -4.03 11.30
C GLY A 212 -3.17 -4.86 11.19
N ALA A 213 -2.97 -5.81 12.11
CA ALA A 213 -1.82 -6.71 12.12
C ALA A 213 -1.80 -7.61 10.88
N LEU A 214 -2.94 -8.21 10.52
CA LEU A 214 -3.07 -9.09 9.34
C LEU A 214 -2.67 -8.36 8.06
N PHE A 215 -3.27 -7.20 7.78
CA PHE A 215 -2.99 -6.46 6.55
C PHE A 215 -1.58 -5.86 6.52
N THR A 216 -1.04 -5.48 7.69
CA THR A 216 0.37 -5.06 7.80
C THR A 216 1.31 -6.22 7.49
N ALA A 217 1.09 -7.40 8.07
CA ALA A 217 1.90 -8.58 7.81
C ALA A 217 1.87 -8.99 6.33
N ILE A 218 0.69 -9.00 5.71
CA ILE A 218 0.53 -9.23 4.27
C ILE A 218 1.35 -8.22 3.46
N SER A 219 1.25 -6.93 3.79
CA SER A 219 1.98 -5.87 3.06
C SER A 219 3.49 -6.06 3.19
N LEU A 220 3.98 -6.44 4.37
CA LEU A 220 5.39 -6.74 4.61
C LEU A 220 5.86 -7.97 3.82
N LEU A 221 5.05 -9.03 3.77
CA LEU A 221 5.36 -10.25 3.00
C LEU A 221 5.50 -9.98 1.50
N LEU A 222 4.76 -9.00 0.96
CA LEU A 222 4.87 -8.59 -0.44
C LEU A 222 6.06 -7.65 -0.67
N TYR A 223 6.24 -6.69 0.23
CA TYR A 223 7.22 -5.61 0.08
C TYR A 223 8.66 -6.05 0.38
N VAL A 224 8.90 -6.69 1.53
CA VAL A 224 10.25 -6.96 2.04
C VAL A 224 11.08 -7.80 1.08
N PRO A 225 10.57 -8.93 0.54
CA PRO A 225 11.34 -9.73 -0.42
C PRO A 225 11.71 -8.94 -1.68
N THR A 226 10.78 -8.13 -2.18
CA THR A 226 11.00 -7.28 -3.37
C THR A 226 12.08 -6.23 -3.12
N PHE A 227 12.02 -5.56 -1.97
CA PHE A 227 13.03 -4.56 -1.58
C PHE A 227 14.41 -5.18 -1.39
N VAL A 228 14.49 -6.32 -0.70
CA VAL A 228 15.77 -7.02 -0.48
C VAL A 228 16.35 -7.47 -1.82
N ALA A 229 15.53 -8.05 -2.70
CA ALA A 229 15.98 -8.45 -4.04
C ALA A 229 16.53 -7.24 -4.82
N TRP A 230 15.81 -6.12 -4.83
CA TRP A 230 16.24 -4.88 -5.47
C TRP A 230 17.59 -4.40 -4.93
N ARG A 231 17.72 -4.27 -3.60
CA ARG A 231 18.94 -3.81 -2.95
C ARG A 231 20.14 -4.70 -3.29
N THR A 232 19.96 -6.02 -3.27
CA THR A 232 21.02 -6.96 -3.66
C THR A 232 21.48 -6.71 -5.11
N ARG A 233 20.56 -6.45 -6.05
CA ARG A 233 20.92 -6.18 -7.45
C ARG A 233 21.62 -4.82 -7.62
N CYS A 234 21.23 -3.81 -6.83
CA CYS A 234 21.98 -2.55 -6.79
C CYS A 234 23.42 -2.74 -6.35
N LEU A 235 23.66 -3.54 -5.29
CA LEU A 235 25.01 -3.80 -4.81
C LEU A 235 25.83 -4.61 -5.82
N LEU A 236 25.24 -5.62 -6.46
CA LEU A 236 25.90 -6.35 -7.55
C LEU A 236 26.30 -5.44 -8.71
N PHE A 237 25.40 -4.54 -9.13
CA PHE A 237 25.70 -3.57 -10.17
C PHE A 237 26.83 -2.61 -9.77
N VAL A 238 26.81 -2.11 -8.53
CA VAL A 238 27.88 -1.27 -7.97
C VAL A 238 29.22 -1.99 -7.99
N ASP A 239 29.25 -3.26 -7.57
CA ASP A 239 30.47 -4.06 -7.52
C ASP A 239 31.01 -4.37 -8.93
N GLN A 240 30.15 -4.41 -9.96
CA GLN A 240 30.59 -4.52 -11.36
C GLN A 240 31.14 -3.20 -11.93
N CYS A 241 30.54 -2.06 -11.58
CA CYS A 241 31.03 -0.74 -12.02
C CYS A 241 32.30 -0.31 -11.29
N TYR A 242 32.45 -0.71 -10.03
CA TYR A 242 33.58 -0.40 -9.16
C TYR A 242 34.13 -1.69 -8.54
N PRO A 243 34.77 -2.56 -9.35
CA PRO A 243 35.35 -3.80 -8.86
C PRO A 243 36.46 -3.52 -7.85
N LEU A 244 36.68 -4.44 -6.91
CA LEU A 244 37.75 -4.29 -5.93
C LEU A 244 39.11 -4.23 -6.66
N PRO A 245 39.97 -3.24 -6.37
CA PRO A 245 41.31 -3.19 -6.95
C PRO A 245 42.10 -4.46 -6.67
N ALA A 246 42.89 -4.92 -7.65
CA ALA A 246 43.64 -6.18 -7.54
C ALA A 246 44.67 -6.18 -6.41
N ASP A 247 45.17 -5.00 -6.02
CA ASP A 247 46.09 -4.80 -4.91
C ASP A 247 45.39 -4.62 -3.55
N ALA A 248 44.06 -4.73 -3.53
CA ALA A 248 43.20 -4.50 -2.36
C ALA A 248 43.37 -3.10 -1.72
N ARG A 249 43.80 -2.09 -2.50
CA ARG A 249 43.96 -0.70 -2.01
C ARG A 249 43.01 0.24 -2.74
N PRO A 250 41.79 0.46 -2.22
CA PRO A 250 40.85 1.43 -2.76
C PRO A 250 41.45 2.84 -2.85
N THR A 251 41.45 3.43 -4.04
CA THR A 251 41.82 4.83 -4.23
C THR A 251 40.68 5.76 -3.80
N ALA A 252 40.98 7.03 -3.54
CA ALA A 252 39.95 8.02 -3.20
C ALA A 252 38.87 8.12 -4.29
N ALA A 253 39.28 8.11 -5.57
CA ALA A 253 38.35 8.15 -6.70
C ALA A 253 37.43 6.91 -6.77
N TRP A 254 37.96 5.72 -6.44
CA TRP A 254 37.15 4.51 -6.35
C TRP A 254 36.10 4.60 -5.24
N VAL A 255 36.51 5.04 -4.03
CA VAL A 255 35.61 5.18 -2.88
C VAL A 255 34.51 6.20 -3.17
N GLU A 256 34.88 7.35 -3.72
CA GLU A 256 33.93 8.41 -4.04
C GLU A 256 32.92 7.98 -5.11
N GLY A 257 33.40 7.35 -6.19
CA GLY A 257 32.53 6.85 -7.26
C GLY A 257 31.55 5.79 -6.77
N ARG A 258 32.04 4.83 -5.98
CA ARG A 258 31.22 3.77 -5.38
C ARG A 258 30.14 4.34 -4.45
N THR A 259 30.53 5.23 -3.53
CA THR A 259 29.59 5.87 -2.61
C THR A 259 28.54 6.71 -3.35
N ARG A 260 28.96 7.47 -4.37
CA ARG A 260 28.06 8.27 -5.20
C ARG A 260 27.04 7.38 -5.92
N LEU A 261 27.47 6.27 -6.51
CA LEU A 261 26.57 5.34 -7.20
C LEU A 261 25.58 4.66 -6.23
N ILE A 262 26.06 4.24 -5.05
CA ILE A 262 25.20 3.71 -3.97
C ILE A 262 24.14 4.74 -3.57
N GLY A 263 24.52 6.02 -3.43
CA GLY A 263 23.60 7.10 -3.07
C GLY A 263 22.56 7.40 -4.15
N VAL A 264 22.96 7.41 -5.42
CA VAL A 264 22.04 7.57 -6.57
C VAL A 264 21.01 6.43 -6.58
N LEU A 265 21.48 5.20 -6.42
CA LEU A 265 20.60 4.03 -6.31
C LEU A 265 19.77 4.07 -5.01
N GLY A 266 20.27 4.69 -3.94
CA GLY A 266 19.68 4.65 -2.60
C GLY A 266 19.80 3.29 -1.92
N ALA A 267 20.82 2.52 -2.28
CA ALA A 267 21.04 1.18 -1.72
C ALA A 267 21.54 1.22 -0.25
N ASP A 268 21.85 2.41 0.25
CA ASP A 268 22.16 2.73 1.65
C ASP A 268 20.90 2.75 2.54
N LEU A 269 19.70 2.84 1.96
CA LEU A 269 18.45 2.74 2.69
C LEU A 269 18.24 1.32 3.22
N THR A 270 17.94 1.22 4.51
CA THR A 270 17.54 -0.05 5.12
C THR A 270 16.03 -0.25 4.95
N VAL A 271 15.58 -1.52 4.99
CA VAL A 271 14.15 -1.87 5.02
C VAL A 271 13.45 -1.08 6.14
N GLY A 272 14.05 -1.06 7.34
CA GLY A 272 13.53 -0.32 8.48
C GLY A 272 13.32 1.16 8.20
N LYS A 273 14.31 1.86 7.62
CA LYS A 273 14.18 3.28 7.26
C LYS A 273 13.04 3.52 6.25
N SER A 274 12.89 2.64 5.25
CA SER A 274 11.81 2.77 4.28
C SER A 274 10.43 2.51 4.89
N LEU A 275 10.31 1.51 5.76
CA LEU A 275 9.08 1.22 6.48
C LEU A 275 8.72 2.35 7.44
N THR A 276 9.68 2.83 8.24
CA THR A 276 9.49 3.97 9.14
C THR A 276 9.08 5.23 8.39
N ALA A 277 9.64 5.48 7.21
CA ALA A 277 9.20 6.61 6.38
C ALA A 277 7.73 6.47 5.95
N ALA A 278 7.33 5.30 5.46
CA ALA A 278 5.96 5.08 4.99
C ALA A 278 4.92 5.08 6.12
N PHE A 279 5.19 4.36 7.22
CA PHE A 279 4.28 4.27 8.36
C PHE A 279 4.39 5.46 9.31
N GLY A 280 5.55 6.09 9.42
CA GLY A 280 5.77 7.27 10.28
C GLY A 280 4.96 8.49 9.84
N LEU A 281 4.78 8.66 8.52
CA LEU A 281 3.87 9.69 7.97
C LEU A 281 2.40 9.47 8.40
N LEU A 282 2.06 8.23 8.73
CA LEU A 282 0.70 7.81 9.09
C LEU A 282 0.53 7.63 10.60
N ALA A 283 1.63 7.70 11.37
CA ALA A 283 1.63 7.49 12.82
C ALA A 283 0.73 8.48 13.58
N PRO A 284 0.68 9.80 13.27
CA PRO A 284 -0.24 10.71 13.96
C PRO A 284 -1.72 10.31 13.82
N LEU A 285 -2.09 9.78 12.65
CA LEU A 285 -3.45 9.31 12.38
C LEU A 285 -3.74 8.02 13.16
N ALA A 286 -2.81 7.07 13.13
CA ALA A 286 -2.93 5.79 13.86
C ALA A 286 -3.01 6.00 15.37
N VAL A 287 -2.16 6.87 15.94
CA VAL A 287 -2.15 7.20 17.37
C VAL A 287 -3.44 7.90 17.78
N SER A 288 -3.94 8.85 16.95
CA SER A 288 -5.22 9.53 17.21
C SER A 288 -6.39 8.54 17.27
N VAL A 289 -6.47 7.61 16.33
CA VAL A 289 -7.51 6.56 16.34
C VAL A 289 -7.37 5.63 17.55
N LEU A 290 -6.15 5.14 17.83
CA LEU A 290 -5.91 4.25 18.97
C LEU A 290 -6.29 4.91 20.30
N SER A 291 -6.01 6.20 20.46
CA SER A 291 -6.36 6.96 21.67
C SER A 291 -7.87 7.09 21.90
N VAL A 292 -8.66 7.09 20.82
CA VAL A 292 -10.13 7.19 20.86
C VAL A 292 -10.79 5.82 21.00
N VAL A 293 -10.18 4.77 20.44
CA VAL A 293 -10.77 3.41 20.37
C VAL A 293 -10.42 2.57 21.59
N VAL A 294 -9.32 2.86 22.27
CA VAL A 294 -8.85 2.16 23.48
C VAL A 294 -8.94 3.09 24.69
N PRO A 295 -10.12 3.29 25.30
CA PRO A 295 -10.19 3.93 26.61
C PRO A 295 -9.54 2.98 27.63
N GLY A 296 -8.30 3.28 28.03
CA GLY A 296 -7.55 2.46 28.99
C GLY A 296 -6.04 2.29 28.74
N LEU A 297 -5.47 2.88 27.69
CA LEU A 297 -4.00 3.05 27.59
C LEU A 297 -3.55 4.19 28.54
N LYS A 298 -3.65 3.94 29.84
CA LYS A 298 -2.92 4.62 30.90
C LYS A 298 -2.21 3.56 31.73
#